data_AF-A0A644XIA8-F1
#
_entry.id   AF-A0A644XIA8-F1
#
_cell.length_a   1.000
_cell.length_b   1.000
_cell.length_c   1.000
_cell.angle_alpha   90.00
_cell.angle_beta   90.00
_cell.angle_gamma   90.00
#
_symmetry.space_group_name_H-M   'P 1'
#
loop_
_entity.id
_entity.type
_entity.pdbx_description
1 polymer ?
#
loop_
_entity_poly.entity_id
_entity_poly.type
_entity_poly.pdbx_seq_one_letter_code
_entity_poly.pdbx_strand_id
1 'polypeptide(L)'
;MISLVSNNFGGGSVTLKDYQSSGLCVLNGKITVNPFKPAYIAATRLELDLPVGFAMIRSAISTAILYSNDYRYHYGTVLQCWIENGKLCIEKLTAWDTSTSYIIYINSAFVTRGYRGEFTKATTKAVTITSDPNLFRFQNYCYIEKDAFVYFVGTFNAFPEYDTHGEGPFTLSLSGFALDVNVEIPLIVDGYDIGYNQIGSKLTSGTFINGNLSFSYPYGASDMGGYSSFFNFFAVRG
;
A
#
# COMPACT_ATOMS: atom_id res chain seq x y z
N MET A 1 -1.39 8.95 15.45
CA MET A 1 -0.63 7.69 15.35
C MET A 1 -1.16 6.74 16.40
N ILE A 2 -1.36 5.46 16.07
CA ILE A 2 -1.86 4.42 16.97
C ILE A 2 -0.88 3.25 17.08
N SER A 3 -0.84 2.61 18.25
CA SER A 3 -0.02 1.43 18.52
C SER A 3 -0.90 0.20 18.77
N LEU A 4 -0.67 -0.85 18.00
CA LEU A 4 -1.38 -2.12 18.05
C LEU A 4 -0.44 -3.18 18.65
N VAL A 5 -0.67 -3.55 19.90
CA VAL A 5 0.25 -4.41 20.66
C VAL A 5 -0.20 -5.87 20.73
N SER A 6 -1.46 -6.16 20.37
CA SER A 6 -2.07 -7.48 20.42
C SER A 6 -2.62 -7.87 19.05
N ASN A 7 -2.42 -9.13 18.67
CA ASN A 7 -2.92 -9.72 17.44
C ASN A 7 -3.12 -11.23 17.58
N ASN A 8 -3.94 -11.81 16.72
CA ASN A 8 -4.27 -13.24 16.75
C ASN A 8 -3.31 -14.15 15.96
N PHE A 9 -2.29 -13.60 15.31
CA PHE A 9 -1.40 -14.34 14.41
C PHE A 9 0.05 -14.44 14.90
N GLY A 10 0.35 -13.95 16.10
CA GLY A 10 1.68 -14.01 16.71
C GLY A 10 2.71 -13.06 16.08
N GLY A 11 2.25 -11.97 15.47
CA GLY A 11 3.06 -10.86 15.00
C GLY A 11 3.55 -9.96 16.15
N GLY A 12 4.50 -9.08 15.86
CA GLY A 12 4.97 -8.06 16.79
C GLY A 12 3.99 -6.89 16.94
N SER A 13 4.34 -5.94 17.82
CA SER A 13 3.62 -4.66 17.91
C SER A 13 3.78 -3.85 16.63
N VAL A 14 2.73 -3.17 16.21
CA VAL A 14 2.71 -2.34 15.00
C VAL A 14 2.29 -0.93 15.33
N THR A 15 2.91 0.04 14.68
CA THR A 15 2.53 1.45 14.76
C THR A 15 1.98 1.90 13.41
N LEU A 16 0.79 2.48 13.39
CA LEU A 16 0.17 3.04 12.19
C LEU A 16 -0.03 4.54 12.36
N LYS A 17 0.30 5.34 11.34
CA LYS A 17 -0.26 6.69 11.25
C LYS A 17 -1.75 6.57 10.95
N ASP A 18 -2.53 7.50 11.50
CA ASP A 18 -3.98 7.45 11.40
C ASP A 18 -4.58 8.85 11.34
N TYR A 19 -5.68 8.94 10.59
CA TYR A 19 -6.69 9.96 10.72
C TYR A 19 -8.02 9.27 11.00
N GLN A 20 -8.73 9.69 12.05
CA GLN A 20 -9.92 9.01 12.52
C GLN A 20 -11.12 9.94 12.60
N SER A 21 -12.24 9.47 12.05
CA SER A 21 -13.58 9.95 12.33
C SER A 21 -14.53 8.76 12.32
N SER A 22 -15.78 8.95 12.74
CA SER A 22 -16.79 7.89 12.65
C SER A 22 -17.16 7.55 11.19
N GLY A 23 -17.00 8.50 10.27
CA GLY A 23 -17.36 8.37 8.85
C GLY A 23 -16.25 7.84 7.94
N LEU A 24 -15.00 8.20 8.27
CA LEU A 24 -13.81 7.94 7.48
C LEU A 24 -12.62 7.73 8.42
N CYS A 25 -11.87 6.67 8.18
CA CYS A 25 -10.60 6.41 8.82
C CYS A 25 -9.54 6.18 7.74
N VAL A 26 -8.36 6.78 7.86
CA VAL A 26 -7.22 6.51 6.97
C VAL A 26 -6.10 5.96 7.83
N LEU A 27 -5.55 4.81 7.45
CA LEU A 27 -4.43 4.17 8.14
C LEU A 27 -3.23 4.02 7.21
N ASN A 28 -2.04 4.29 7.75
CA ASN A 28 -0.76 4.09 7.07
C ASN A 28 0.24 3.32 7.90
N GLY A 29 0.81 2.29 7.30
CA GLY A 29 1.94 1.55 7.84
C GLY A 29 1.98 0.16 7.23
N LYS A 30 2.75 -0.71 7.89
CA LYS A 30 2.90 -2.09 7.45
C LYS A 30 2.95 -3.04 8.64
N ILE A 31 2.46 -4.24 8.43
CA ILE A 31 2.55 -5.34 9.40
C ILE A 31 3.47 -6.42 8.83
N THR A 32 4.15 -7.16 9.69
CA THR A 32 4.93 -8.34 9.30
C THR A 32 4.21 -9.59 9.78
N VAL A 33 4.03 -10.55 8.89
CA VAL A 33 3.37 -11.82 9.15
C VAL A 33 4.38 -12.94 8.98
N ASN A 34 4.40 -13.88 9.94
CA ASN A 34 5.22 -15.06 9.86
C ASN A 34 4.31 -16.30 9.75
N PRO A 35 4.26 -16.96 8.58
CA PRO A 35 3.33 -18.06 8.35
C PRO A 35 3.63 -19.31 9.18
N PHE A 36 4.82 -19.41 9.77
CA PHE A 36 5.22 -20.54 10.62
C PHE A 36 4.77 -20.41 12.08
N LYS A 37 4.16 -19.29 12.47
CA LYS A 37 3.67 -19.12 13.85
C LYS A 37 2.43 -20.00 14.07
N PRO A 38 2.36 -20.77 15.17
CA PRO A 38 1.16 -21.56 15.49
C PRO A 38 -0.13 -20.73 15.55
N ALA A 39 -0.03 -19.50 16.06
CA ALA A 39 -1.14 -18.55 16.09
C ALA A 39 -1.63 -18.18 14.69
N TYR A 40 -0.72 -17.90 13.75
CA TYR A 40 -1.07 -17.68 12.34
C TYR A 40 -1.74 -18.91 11.73
N ILE A 41 -1.18 -20.10 11.94
CA ILE A 41 -1.72 -21.36 11.40
C ILE A 41 -3.16 -21.57 11.87
N ALA A 42 -3.45 -21.33 13.15
CA ALA A 42 -4.78 -21.45 13.74
C ALA A 42 -5.75 -20.33 13.35
N ALA A 43 -5.24 -19.14 12.99
CA ALA A 43 -6.08 -18.02 12.60
C ALA A 43 -6.78 -18.27 11.25
N THR A 44 -8.05 -17.88 11.16
CA THR A 44 -8.85 -17.91 9.92
C THR A 44 -8.79 -16.59 9.14
N ARG A 45 -8.44 -15.50 9.83
CA ARG A 45 -8.15 -14.16 9.31
C ARG A 45 -7.18 -13.48 10.27
N LEU A 46 -6.47 -12.46 9.81
CA LEU A 46 -5.55 -11.70 10.66
C LEU A 46 -6.32 -10.59 11.37
N GLU A 47 -6.09 -10.47 12.67
CA GLU A 47 -6.76 -9.48 13.51
C GLU A 47 -5.73 -8.76 14.38
N LEU A 48 -5.80 -7.43 14.39
CA LEU A 48 -5.10 -6.57 15.34
C LEU A 48 -6.14 -5.84 16.20
N ASP A 49 -5.92 -5.81 17.51
CA ASP A 49 -6.82 -5.13 18.42
C ASP A 49 -6.59 -3.61 18.33
N LEU A 50 -7.64 -2.86 17.99
CA LEU A 50 -7.61 -1.40 17.96
C LEU A 50 -7.67 -0.83 19.39
N PRO A 51 -7.10 0.36 19.64
CA PRO A 51 -7.13 0.97 20.96
C PRO A 51 -8.56 1.29 21.41
N VAL A 52 -8.77 1.29 22.73
CA VAL A 52 -10.03 1.74 23.32
C VAL A 52 -10.32 3.18 22.87
N GLY A 53 -11.56 3.43 22.44
CA GLY A 53 -11.98 4.74 21.95
C GLY A 53 -11.64 5.02 20.48
N PHE A 54 -11.14 4.04 19.72
CA PHE A 54 -10.97 4.16 18.27
C PHE A 54 -12.30 4.59 17.61
N ALA A 55 -12.26 5.64 16.79
CA ALA A 55 -13.48 6.36 16.40
C ALA A 55 -14.43 5.56 15.49
N MET A 56 -13.87 4.70 14.63
CA MET A 56 -14.63 3.89 13.69
C MET A 56 -14.91 2.50 14.26
N ILE A 57 -16.18 2.18 14.53
CA ILE A 57 -16.58 0.89 15.10
C ILE A 57 -16.67 -0.21 14.02
N ARG A 58 -17.11 0.17 12.82
CA ARG A 58 -17.30 -0.75 11.69
C ARG A 58 -17.13 -0.04 10.34
N SER A 59 -16.42 -0.67 9.41
CA SER A 59 -16.24 -0.16 8.05
C SER A 59 -16.85 -1.07 6.98
N ALA A 60 -17.00 -0.53 5.77
CA ALA A 60 -17.03 -1.34 4.55
C ALA A 60 -15.66 -2.03 4.33
N ILE A 61 -15.62 -3.00 3.41
CA ILE A 61 -14.36 -3.62 3.00
C ILE A 61 -13.51 -2.57 2.26
N SER A 62 -12.27 -2.45 2.68
CA SER A 62 -11.18 -1.73 2.03
C SER A 62 -10.12 -2.72 1.56
N THR A 63 -8.97 -2.22 1.13
CA THR A 63 -7.87 -3.02 0.61
C THR A 63 -6.64 -2.94 1.52
N ALA A 64 -5.80 -3.96 1.46
CA ALA A 64 -4.40 -3.93 1.87
C ALA A 64 -3.58 -4.62 0.78
N ILE A 65 -2.26 -4.49 0.77
CA ILE A 65 -1.41 -5.14 -0.23
C ILE A 65 -0.43 -6.07 0.46
N LEU A 66 -0.54 -7.36 0.15
CA LEU A 66 0.47 -8.34 0.53
C LEU A 66 1.70 -8.13 -0.35
N TYR A 67 2.86 -8.11 0.29
CA TYR A 67 4.18 -8.01 -0.31
C TYR A 67 5.02 -9.18 0.21
N SER A 68 5.22 -10.19 -0.62
CA SER A 68 5.96 -11.40 -0.25
C SER A 68 7.46 -11.12 -0.09
N ASN A 69 8.14 -12.00 0.64
CA ASN A 69 9.60 -11.98 0.73
C ASN A 69 10.26 -12.85 -0.35
N ASP A 70 9.64 -13.05 -1.52
CA ASP A 70 10.34 -13.63 -2.65
C ASP A 70 11.51 -12.70 -3.05
N TYR A 71 12.74 -13.19 -2.94
CA TYR A 71 13.94 -12.38 -3.06
C TYR A 71 14.14 -11.78 -4.45
N ARG A 72 13.50 -12.32 -5.49
CA ARG A 72 13.73 -11.89 -6.87
C ARG A 72 12.70 -10.86 -7.33
N TYR A 73 11.44 -11.00 -6.92
CA TYR A 73 10.36 -10.17 -7.48
C TYR A 73 9.40 -9.58 -6.44
N HIS A 74 9.48 -10.00 -5.18
CA HIS A 74 8.51 -9.67 -4.14
C HIS A 74 7.06 -9.71 -4.64
N TYR A 75 6.59 -10.90 -5.02
CA TYR A 75 5.22 -11.07 -5.49
C TYR A 75 4.17 -10.62 -4.48
N GLY A 76 2.98 -10.28 -4.95
CA GLY A 76 1.93 -9.81 -4.04
C GLY A 76 0.57 -9.62 -4.69
N THR A 77 -0.42 -9.34 -3.85
CA THR A 77 -1.81 -9.17 -4.28
C THR A 77 -2.57 -8.28 -3.30
N VAL A 78 -3.74 -7.84 -3.72
CA VAL A 78 -4.68 -7.13 -2.87
C VAL A 78 -5.35 -8.11 -1.91
N LEU A 79 -5.42 -7.73 -0.64
CA LEU A 79 -6.17 -8.41 0.42
C LEU A 79 -7.38 -7.58 0.81
N GLN A 80 -8.46 -8.25 1.22
CA GLN A 80 -9.55 -7.56 1.91
C GLN A 80 -9.10 -7.09 3.30
N CYS A 81 -9.45 -5.86 3.65
CA CYS A 81 -9.08 -5.25 4.93
C CYS A 81 -10.25 -4.41 5.46
N TRP A 82 -10.65 -4.57 6.71
CA TRP A 82 -11.81 -3.85 7.28
C TRP A 82 -11.72 -3.69 8.79
N ILE A 83 -12.57 -2.81 9.33
CA ILE A 83 -12.71 -2.59 10.76
C ILE A 83 -14.03 -3.21 11.22
N GLU A 84 -13.98 -4.02 12.27
CA GLU A 84 -15.18 -4.49 12.98
C GLU A 84 -14.86 -4.81 14.44
N ASN A 85 -15.82 -4.55 15.32
CA ASN A 85 -15.77 -4.98 16.73
C ASN A 85 -14.47 -4.60 17.46
N GLY A 86 -13.94 -3.40 17.18
CA GLY A 86 -12.69 -2.91 17.79
C GLY A 86 -11.43 -3.59 17.25
N LYS A 87 -11.49 -4.18 16.04
CA LYS A 87 -10.36 -4.84 15.39
C LYS A 87 -10.13 -4.33 13.99
N LEU A 88 -8.86 -4.28 13.59
CA LEU A 88 -8.47 -4.24 12.19
C LEU A 88 -8.34 -5.69 11.70
N CYS A 89 -9.23 -6.07 10.79
CA CYS A 89 -9.29 -7.40 10.20
C CYS A 89 -8.69 -7.38 8.79
N ILE A 90 -7.89 -8.39 8.47
CA ILE A 90 -7.28 -8.58 7.16
C ILE A 90 -7.50 -10.04 6.74
N GLU A 91 -7.86 -10.23 5.48
CA GLU A 91 -7.91 -11.56 4.87
C GLU A 91 -6.59 -12.30 5.04
N LYS A 92 -6.67 -13.59 5.39
CA LYS A 92 -5.52 -14.48 5.42
C LYS A 92 -5.42 -15.19 4.07
N LEU A 93 -4.23 -15.18 3.49
CA LEU A 93 -3.94 -15.86 2.24
C LEU A 93 -2.74 -16.78 2.42
N THR A 94 -2.87 -18.02 1.95
CA THR A 94 -1.89 -19.09 2.20
C THR A 94 -0.96 -19.37 1.02
N ALA A 95 -1.16 -18.67 -0.11
CA ALA A 95 -0.40 -18.89 -1.34
C ALA A 95 1.12 -18.70 -1.18
N TRP A 96 1.54 -17.94 -0.16
CA TRP A 96 2.94 -17.68 0.17
C TRP A 96 3.35 -18.25 1.54
N ASP A 97 2.58 -19.16 2.15
CA ASP A 97 2.89 -19.72 3.48
C ASP A 97 4.18 -20.56 3.51
N THR A 98 4.61 -21.07 2.36
CA THR A 98 5.88 -21.79 2.21
C THR A 98 7.08 -20.85 2.11
N SER A 99 6.85 -19.55 1.94
CA SER A 99 7.89 -18.53 1.93
C SER A 99 8.26 -18.13 3.36
N THR A 100 9.27 -17.27 3.50
CA THR A 100 9.61 -16.68 4.81
C THR A 100 8.48 -15.74 5.28
N SER A 101 8.74 -14.89 6.28
CA SER A 101 7.77 -13.85 6.65
C SER A 101 7.38 -13.00 5.44
N TYR A 102 6.29 -12.25 5.51
CA TYR A 102 5.91 -11.30 4.46
C TYR A 102 5.35 -10.02 5.08
N ILE A 103 5.25 -8.98 4.26
CA ILE A 103 4.76 -7.67 4.67
C ILE A 103 3.33 -7.50 4.15
N ILE A 104 2.47 -6.85 4.93
CA ILE A 104 1.20 -6.32 4.42
C ILE A 104 1.22 -4.81 4.61
N TYR A 105 1.11 -4.07 3.51
CA TYR A 105 0.97 -2.63 3.48
C TYR A 105 -0.50 -2.24 3.71
N ILE A 106 -0.71 -1.35 4.67
CA ILE A 106 -2.00 -0.74 4.98
C ILE A 106 -1.82 0.74 4.63
N ASN A 107 -2.27 1.15 3.44
CA ASN A 107 -2.23 2.54 2.98
C ASN A 107 -3.62 2.92 2.47
N SER A 108 -4.60 2.82 3.36
CA SER A 108 -5.99 2.56 2.98
C SER A 108 -6.96 3.45 3.73
N ALA A 109 -8.07 3.78 3.07
CA ALA A 109 -9.20 4.44 3.68
C ALA A 109 -10.31 3.43 3.97
N PHE A 110 -10.90 3.55 5.16
CA PHE A 110 -12.04 2.80 5.63
C PHE A 110 -13.22 3.76 5.74
N VAL A 111 -14.36 3.38 5.19
CA VAL A 111 -15.57 4.21 5.15
C VAL A 111 -16.73 3.50 5.84
N THR A 112 -17.71 4.26 6.32
CA THR A 112 -18.91 3.71 6.96
C THR A 112 -19.59 2.66 6.08
N ARG A 113 -19.85 1.48 6.66
CA ARG A 113 -20.63 0.44 6.00
C ARG A 113 -22.09 0.88 5.86
N GLY A 114 -22.63 0.79 4.64
CA GLY A 114 -24.05 1.06 4.39
C GLY A 114 -24.43 2.53 4.48
N TYR A 115 -23.49 3.43 4.16
CA TYR A 115 -23.78 4.86 4.03
C TYR A 115 -24.92 5.13 3.03
N ARG A 116 -25.88 5.98 3.42
CA ARG A 116 -27.07 6.34 2.62
C ARG A 116 -27.22 7.84 2.39
N GLY A 117 -26.18 8.62 2.70
CA GLY A 117 -26.20 10.05 2.44
C GLY A 117 -25.80 10.37 1.01
N GLU A 118 -25.77 11.66 0.70
CA GLU A 118 -25.30 12.16 -0.59
C GLU A 118 -23.78 12.02 -0.72
N PHE A 119 -23.33 11.79 -1.96
CA PHE A 119 -21.92 11.79 -2.30
C PHE A 119 -21.54 13.14 -2.91
N THR A 120 -20.52 13.79 -2.35
CA THR A 120 -19.92 14.98 -2.95
C THR A 120 -18.66 14.56 -3.69
N LYS A 121 -18.55 14.95 -4.96
CA LYS A 121 -17.33 14.73 -5.75
C LYS A 121 -16.17 15.49 -5.11
N ALA A 122 -15.08 14.79 -4.82
CA ALA A 122 -13.86 15.43 -4.35
C ALA A 122 -13.19 16.24 -5.48
N THR A 123 -12.71 17.44 -5.14
CA THR A 123 -11.87 18.23 -6.04
C THR A 123 -10.50 17.57 -6.20
N THR A 124 -10.11 17.31 -7.44
CA THR A 124 -8.78 16.82 -7.77
C THR A 124 -7.79 17.97 -7.89
N LYS A 125 -6.53 17.73 -7.51
CA LYS A 125 -5.42 18.68 -7.63
C LYS A 125 -4.44 18.17 -8.68
N ALA A 126 -3.92 19.08 -9.51
CA ALA A 126 -2.92 18.73 -10.51
C ALA A 126 -1.56 18.48 -9.85
N VAL A 127 -0.85 17.47 -10.34
CA VAL A 127 0.57 17.23 -10.05
C VAL A 127 1.35 17.13 -11.36
N THR A 128 2.63 17.49 -11.32
CA THR A 128 3.49 17.44 -12.51
C THR A 128 4.80 16.76 -12.16
N ILE A 129 5.23 15.83 -12.99
CA ILE A 129 6.55 15.20 -12.89
C ILE A 129 7.60 16.23 -13.29
N THR A 130 8.59 16.40 -12.42
CA THR A 130 9.70 17.36 -12.56
C THR A 130 11.06 16.67 -12.65
N SER A 131 11.11 15.37 -12.35
CA SER A 131 12.26 14.48 -12.64
C SER A 131 12.32 14.13 -14.13
N ASP A 132 13.30 13.30 -14.52
CA ASP A 132 13.54 12.93 -15.92
C ASP A 132 12.25 12.49 -16.66
N PRO A 133 11.79 13.26 -17.67
CA PRO A 133 10.54 12.99 -18.38
C PRO A 133 10.62 11.79 -19.33
N ASN A 134 11.83 11.29 -19.64
CA ASN A 134 12.01 10.06 -20.40
C ASN A 134 11.85 8.83 -19.52
N LEU A 135 12.20 8.96 -18.24
CA LEU A 135 12.14 7.87 -17.28
C LEU A 135 10.76 7.73 -16.62
N PHE A 136 10.07 8.85 -16.42
CA PHE A 136 8.76 8.88 -15.79
C PHE A 136 7.75 9.67 -16.58
N ARG A 137 6.61 9.04 -16.90
CA ARG A 137 5.49 9.70 -17.55
C ARG A 137 4.18 9.07 -17.10
N PHE A 138 3.29 9.86 -16.50
CA PHE A 138 1.94 9.40 -16.20
C PHE A 138 1.19 9.06 -17.49
N GLN A 139 0.41 7.98 -17.43
CA GLN A 139 -0.67 7.72 -18.36
C GLN A 139 -1.95 8.35 -17.84
N ASN A 140 -2.35 8.00 -16.63
CA ASN A 140 -3.47 8.59 -15.91
C ASN A 140 -3.09 8.78 -14.44
N TYR A 141 -3.67 9.78 -13.79
CA TYR A 141 -3.58 9.91 -12.35
C TYR A 141 -4.81 10.60 -11.76
N CYS A 142 -5.05 10.36 -10.48
CA CYS A 142 -6.00 11.13 -9.68
C CYS A 142 -5.33 11.46 -8.35
N TYR A 143 -5.18 12.75 -8.08
CA TYR A 143 -4.64 13.25 -6.82
C TYR A 143 -5.68 14.09 -6.10
N ILE A 144 -5.95 13.73 -4.85
CA ILE A 144 -6.85 14.46 -3.95
C ILE A 144 -6.05 14.82 -2.71
N GLU A 145 -6.01 16.12 -2.40
CA GLU A 145 -5.41 16.65 -1.20
C GLU A 145 -6.51 17.17 -0.27
N LYS A 146 -6.56 16.62 0.95
CA LYS A 146 -7.38 17.10 2.07
C LYS A 146 -6.47 17.54 3.20
N ASP A 147 -7.00 18.22 4.20
CA ASP A 147 -6.20 18.72 5.32
C ASP A 147 -5.52 17.60 6.10
N ALA A 148 -6.22 16.48 6.32
CA ALA A 148 -5.73 15.37 7.14
C ALA A 148 -5.08 14.22 6.35
N PHE A 149 -5.34 14.11 5.05
CA PHE A 149 -4.84 13.00 4.24
C PHE A 149 -4.78 13.36 2.75
N VAL A 150 -4.05 12.55 1.99
CA VAL A 150 -4.07 12.55 0.53
C VAL A 150 -4.56 11.21 0.01
N TYR A 151 -5.16 11.21 -1.17
CA TYR A 151 -5.37 10.03 -1.99
C TYR A 151 -4.61 10.21 -3.29
N PHE A 152 -3.84 9.20 -3.69
CA PHE A 152 -3.11 9.25 -4.94
C PHE A 152 -3.08 7.89 -5.63
N VAL A 153 -3.57 7.90 -6.87
CA VAL A 153 -3.39 6.80 -7.83
C VAL A 153 -2.70 7.36 -9.07
N GLY A 154 -1.73 6.61 -9.58
CA GLY A 154 -1.02 6.94 -10.81
C GLY A 154 -0.67 5.67 -11.57
N THR A 155 -0.98 5.65 -12.87
CA THR A 155 -0.51 4.65 -13.83
C THR A 155 0.46 5.29 -14.79
N PHE A 156 1.41 4.52 -15.31
CA PHE A 156 2.55 5.06 -16.05
C PHE A 156 2.60 4.60 -17.51
N ASN A 157 2.84 5.55 -18.41
CA ASN A 157 3.27 5.32 -19.78
C ASN A 157 4.78 5.08 -19.87
N ALA A 158 5.54 5.65 -18.92
CA ALA A 158 6.96 5.41 -18.75
C ALA A 158 7.27 5.34 -17.26
N PHE A 159 7.97 4.30 -16.87
CA PHE A 159 8.50 4.02 -15.55
C PHE A 159 9.83 3.27 -15.77
N PRO A 160 10.86 3.42 -14.91
CA PRO A 160 12.11 2.68 -15.07
C PRO A 160 11.83 1.19 -15.30
N GLU A 161 12.50 0.60 -16.27
CA GLU A 161 12.49 -0.85 -16.51
C GLU A 161 13.80 -1.44 -16.03
N TYR A 162 13.75 -2.52 -15.26
CA TYR A 162 14.95 -3.16 -14.69
C TYR A 162 15.97 -3.54 -15.78
N ASP A 163 15.52 -4.17 -16.88
CA ASP A 163 16.43 -4.69 -17.90
C ASP A 163 17.15 -3.59 -18.69
N THR A 164 16.59 -2.38 -18.71
CA THR A 164 17.17 -1.23 -19.41
C THR A 164 17.92 -0.27 -18.48
N HIS A 165 17.43 -0.08 -17.24
CA HIS A 165 17.90 0.95 -16.31
C HIS A 165 18.56 0.40 -15.05
N GLY A 166 18.53 -0.93 -14.84
CA GLY A 166 19.10 -1.61 -13.69
C GLY A 166 18.27 -1.46 -12.41
N GLU A 167 18.93 -1.65 -11.28
CA GLU A 167 18.31 -1.71 -9.95
C GLU A 167 17.83 -0.36 -9.41
N GLY A 168 18.39 0.75 -9.92
CA GLY A 168 18.22 2.09 -9.35
C GLY A 168 19.48 2.54 -8.58
N PRO A 169 19.37 3.52 -7.66
CA PRO A 169 18.14 4.10 -7.12
C PRO A 169 17.41 5.00 -8.12
N PHE A 170 16.08 5.02 -8.04
CA PHE A 170 15.24 5.90 -8.83
C PHE A 170 14.56 6.94 -7.96
N THR A 171 14.29 8.11 -8.51
CA THR A 171 13.50 9.15 -7.83
C THR A 171 12.57 9.85 -8.81
N LEU A 172 11.26 9.74 -8.55
CA LEU A 172 10.22 10.51 -9.21
C LEU A 172 9.89 11.74 -8.37
N SER A 173 10.04 12.93 -8.93
CA SER A 173 9.79 14.21 -8.25
C SER A 173 8.53 14.88 -8.76
N LEU A 174 7.64 15.29 -7.87
CA LEU A 174 6.37 15.92 -8.19
C LEU A 174 6.29 17.36 -7.68
N SER A 175 5.93 18.29 -8.56
CA SER A 175 5.40 19.59 -8.14
C SER A 175 3.88 19.49 -7.91
N GLY A 176 3.38 20.22 -6.91
CA GLY A 176 1.95 20.26 -6.58
C GLY A 176 1.48 19.18 -5.59
N PHE A 177 2.38 18.28 -5.17
CA PHE A 177 2.11 17.29 -4.12
C PHE A 177 2.32 17.87 -2.72
N ALA A 178 1.57 17.39 -1.75
CA ALA A 178 1.65 17.79 -0.34
C ALA A 178 3.05 17.53 0.25
N LEU A 179 3.61 18.55 0.92
CA LEU A 179 4.97 18.51 1.46
C LEU A 179 5.08 17.88 2.85
N ASP A 180 3.96 17.50 3.46
CA ASP A 180 3.83 16.92 4.80
C ASP A 180 3.38 15.46 4.75
N VAL A 181 3.60 14.80 3.61
CA VAL A 181 3.33 13.37 3.43
C VAL A 181 4.65 12.61 3.49
N ASN A 182 4.72 11.68 4.43
CA ASN A 182 5.76 10.67 4.54
C ASN A 182 5.10 9.29 4.66
N VAL A 183 5.25 8.48 3.60
CA VAL A 183 4.57 7.18 3.48
C VAL A 183 5.42 6.21 2.66
N GLU A 184 5.57 4.99 3.16
CA GLU A 184 6.07 3.86 2.37
C GLU A 184 4.87 3.18 1.67
N ILE A 185 5.03 2.89 0.39
CA ILE A 185 3.99 2.31 -0.45
C ILE A 185 4.52 1.13 -1.26
N PRO A 186 3.67 0.13 -1.54
CA PRO A 186 3.96 -0.86 -2.55
C PRO A 186 3.76 -0.25 -3.95
N LEU A 187 4.66 -0.59 -4.86
CA LEU A 187 4.62 -0.26 -6.28
C LEU A 187 4.37 -1.53 -7.06
N ILE A 188 3.34 -1.53 -7.91
CA ILE A 188 3.07 -2.66 -8.81
C ILE A 188 3.83 -2.39 -10.10
N VAL A 189 4.73 -3.31 -10.42
CA VAL A 189 5.78 -3.13 -11.44
C VAL A 189 5.96 -4.41 -12.25
N ASP A 190 4.84 -5.06 -12.61
CA ASP A 190 4.88 -6.11 -13.62
C ASP A 190 5.49 -5.54 -14.91
N GLY A 191 6.45 -6.27 -15.48
CA GLY A 191 6.96 -5.98 -16.81
C GLY A 191 6.03 -6.50 -17.91
N TYR A 192 6.58 -6.76 -19.08
CA TYR A 192 5.81 -7.20 -20.24
C TYR A 192 5.35 -8.66 -20.11
N ASP A 193 6.17 -9.52 -19.49
CA ASP A 193 5.93 -10.96 -19.43
C ASP A 193 5.34 -11.38 -18.06
N ILE A 194 4.07 -11.77 -18.08
CA ILE A 194 3.42 -12.44 -16.95
C ILE A 194 3.74 -13.94 -17.05
N GLY A 195 4.48 -14.47 -16.06
CA GLY A 195 4.88 -15.87 -16.06
C GLY A 195 3.70 -16.84 -15.98
N TYR A 196 3.79 -17.99 -16.67
CA TYR A 196 2.72 -19.00 -16.78
C TYR A 196 2.18 -19.54 -15.44
N ASN A 197 2.97 -19.43 -14.35
CA ASN A 197 2.56 -19.82 -12.99
C ASN A 197 2.79 -18.69 -11.98
N GLN A 198 2.78 -17.43 -12.45
CA GLN A 198 2.98 -16.29 -11.59
C GLN A 198 1.79 -16.17 -10.62
N ILE A 199 2.08 -16.23 -9.32
CA ILE A 199 1.10 -15.98 -8.27
C ILE A 199 1.29 -14.53 -7.83
N GLY A 200 0.28 -13.69 -8.09
CA GLY A 200 0.33 -12.25 -7.80
C GLY A 200 1.10 -11.42 -8.83
N SER A 201 1.18 -10.11 -8.60
CA SER A 201 1.98 -9.17 -9.39
C SER A 201 3.41 -9.11 -8.88
N LYS A 202 4.39 -8.69 -9.69
CA LYS A 202 5.72 -8.29 -9.22
C LYS A 202 5.63 -6.93 -8.53
N LEU A 203 6.27 -6.76 -7.38
CA LEU A 203 6.25 -5.51 -6.63
C LEU A 203 7.65 -5.04 -6.26
N THR A 204 7.77 -3.74 -6.07
CA THR A 204 8.80 -3.16 -5.22
C THR A 204 8.15 -2.25 -4.19
N SER A 205 8.90 -1.70 -3.24
CA SER A 205 8.41 -0.67 -2.34
C SER A 205 9.16 0.64 -2.57
N GLY A 206 8.45 1.75 -2.36
CA GLY A 206 9.00 3.08 -2.46
C GLY A 206 8.53 3.96 -1.33
N THR A 207 9.30 4.98 -1.01
CA THR A 207 8.93 5.97 0.00
C THR A 207 8.64 7.30 -0.67
N PHE A 208 7.44 7.83 -0.42
CA PHE A 208 7.09 9.20 -0.75
C PHE A 208 7.45 10.11 0.42
N ILE A 209 8.35 11.08 0.18
CA ILE A 209 8.70 12.16 1.11
C ILE A 209 8.70 13.48 0.34
N ASN A 210 7.90 14.44 0.79
CA ASN A 210 7.88 15.81 0.27
C ASN A 210 7.75 15.88 -1.27
N GLY A 211 6.90 15.04 -1.86
CA GLY A 211 6.69 14.98 -3.31
C GLY A 211 7.70 14.15 -4.10
N ASN A 212 8.65 13.49 -3.42
CA ASN A 212 9.61 12.60 -4.05
C ASN A 212 9.31 11.15 -3.70
N LEU A 213 9.08 10.31 -4.72
CA LEU A 213 9.05 8.86 -4.59
C LEU A 213 10.43 8.31 -4.88
N SER A 214 11.07 7.71 -3.87
CA SER A 214 12.35 7.02 -4.03
C SER A 214 12.15 5.51 -3.87
N PHE A 215 12.75 4.72 -4.75
CA PHE A 215 12.68 3.25 -4.75
C PHE A 215 13.85 2.64 -5.53
N SER A 216 14.03 1.33 -5.35
CA SER A 216 14.93 0.48 -6.13
C SER A 216 14.24 -0.85 -6.43
N TYR A 217 14.71 -1.59 -7.41
CA TYR A 217 14.29 -2.98 -7.63
C TYR A 217 15.11 -3.95 -6.77
N PRO A 218 14.67 -5.22 -6.62
CA PRO A 218 15.50 -6.25 -6.02
C PRO A 218 16.70 -6.60 -6.91
N TYR A 219 17.84 -6.89 -6.29
CA TYR A 219 19.02 -7.37 -6.99
C TYR A 219 18.72 -8.67 -7.75
N GLY A 220 19.07 -8.72 -9.03
CA GLY A 220 18.87 -9.89 -9.88
C GLY A 220 17.43 -10.12 -10.31
N ALA A 221 16.57 -9.11 -10.17
CA ALA A 221 15.28 -9.06 -10.83
C ALA A 221 15.44 -9.07 -12.36
N SER A 222 14.30 -9.15 -13.06
CA SER A 222 14.19 -9.01 -14.51
C SER A 222 12.74 -8.72 -14.85
N ASP A 223 12.50 -8.01 -15.95
CA ASP A 223 11.14 -7.73 -16.42
C ASP A 223 10.26 -7.13 -15.31
N MET A 224 10.78 -6.10 -14.63
CA MET A 224 10.06 -5.29 -13.65
C MET A 224 10.05 -3.83 -14.10
N GLY A 225 8.90 -3.18 -13.98
CA GLY A 225 8.70 -1.78 -14.32
C GLY A 225 8.14 -1.54 -15.72
N GLY A 226 8.33 -0.33 -16.24
CA GLY A 226 7.84 0.05 -17.57
C GLY A 226 6.35 0.37 -17.63
N TYR A 227 5.77 0.16 -18.81
CA TYR A 227 4.38 0.50 -19.12
C TYR A 227 3.39 -0.21 -18.18
N SER A 228 2.33 0.48 -17.77
CA SER A 228 1.31 -0.02 -16.82
C SER A 228 1.77 -0.21 -15.37
N SER A 229 3.03 0.10 -15.04
CA SER A 229 3.42 0.26 -13.63
C SER A 229 2.46 1.23 -12.94
N PHE A 230 2.14 1.00 -11.67
CA PHE A 230 1.21 1.85 -10.94
C PHE A 230 1.38 1.81 -9.42
N PHE A 231 0.80 2.81 -8.77
CA PHE A 231 0.53 2.82 -7.34
C PHE A 231 -0.88 3.32 -7.06
N ASN A 232 -1.41 2.96 -5.89
CA ASN A 232 -2.67 3.44 -5.37
C ASN A 232 -2.62 3.47 -3.84
N PHE A 233 -2.71 4.64 -3.23
CA PHE A 233 -2.61 4.76 -1.79
C PHE A 233 -3.40 5.95 -1.24
N PHE A 234 -3.83 5.80 0.02
CA PHE A 234 -4.13 6.91 0.90
C PHE A 234 -2.92 7.17 1.79
N ALA A 235 -2.67 8.43 2.18
CA ALA A 235 -1.65 8.79 3.17
C ALA A 235 -2.09 9.91 4.10
N VAL A 236 -1.96 9.71 5.41
CA VAL A 236 -2.16 10.72 6.45
C VAL A 236 -1.08 11.80 6.31
N ARG A 237 -1.51 13.05 6.45
CA ARG A 237 -0.63 14.23 6.45
C ARG A 237 -0.19 14.56 7.86
N GLY A 238 1.05 15.01 8.02
CA GLY A 238 1.68 15.31 9.31
C GLY A 238 2.85 14.41 9.66
#